data_AF-T0D9B2-F1
#
_entry.id   AF-T0D9B2-F1
#
_cell.length_a   1.000
_cell.length_b   1.000
_cell.length_c   1.000
_cell.angle_alpha   90.00
_cell.angle_beta   90.00
_cell.angle_gamma   90.00
#
_symmetry.space_group_name_H-M   'P 1'
#
loop_
_entity.id
_entity.type
_entity.pdbx_description
1 polymer ?
#
loop_
_entity_poly.entity_id
_entity_poly.type
_entity_poly.pdbx_seq_one_letter_code
_entity_poly.pdbx_strand_id
1 'polypeptide(L)'
;MDTQLKYGDWVSFLFQHRALLGFIVKSMPDKQSYVIFVPETGKHYTCPAVMAIPEEPILKKSDVQALIDLSLDLKDEDWFHELSSQYLGIQGTSTCDNTT
;
A
#
# COMPACT_ATOMS: atom_id res chain seq x y z
N MET A 1 19.10 10.03 9.39
CA MET A 1 18.02 9.76 10.36
C MET A 1 17.48 8.39 10.00
N ASP A 2 17.82 7.37 10.78
CA ASP A 2 17.25 6.02 10.62
C ASP A 2 15.80 6.07 11.09
N THR A 3 14.87 6.26 10.17
CA THR A 3 13.45 6.23 10.49
C THR A 3 13.09 4.80 10.81
N GLN A 4 13.02 4.47 12.10
CA GLN A 4 12.57 3.16 12.56
C GLN A 4 11.12 2.95 12.13
N LEU A 5 10.90 1.92 11.30
CA LEU A 5 9.57 1.54 10.83
C LEU A 5 8.69 1.09 12.01
N LYS A 6 7.40 1.42 11.93
CA LYS A 6 6.40 1.26 12.99
C LYS A 6 5.30 0.29 12.59
N TYR A 7 4.47 -0.08 13.57
CA TYR A 7 3.25 -0.85 13.32
C TYR A 7 2.36 -0.10 12.33
N GLY A 8 1.85 -0.81 11.33
CA GLY A 8 0.99 -0.27 10.27
C GLY A 8 1.75 0.27 9.06
N ASP A 9 3.07 0.49 9.16
CA ASP A 9 3.86 0.94 8.01
C ASP A 9 3.87 -0.13 6.93
N TRP A 10 3.62 0.29 5.69
CA TRP A 10 3.75 -0.55 4.52
C TRP A 10 5.21 -0.68 4.11
N VAL A 11 5.60 -1.91 3.79
CA VAL A 11 6.96 -2.27 3.45
C VAL A 11 6.99 -3.33 2.36
N SER A 12 7.96 -3.22 1.48
CA SER A 12 8.35 -4.31 0.59
C SER A 12 9.59 -5.02 1.09
N PHE A 13 9.68 -6.31 0.76
CA PHE A 13 10.85 -7.14 1.07
C PHE A 13 10.95 -8.30 0.08
N LEU A 14 12.16 -8.83 -0.07
CA LEU A 14 12.41 -10.00 -0.92
C LEU A 14 12.27 -11.30 -0.12
N PHE A 15 11.44 -12.21 -0.59
CA PHE A 15 11.29 -13.56 -0.07
C PHE A 15 11.31 -14.57 -1.21
N GLN A 16 12.21 -15.56 -1.15
CA GLN A 16 12.34 -16.60 -2.20
C GLN A 16 12.37 -16.03 -3.63
N HIS A 17 13.17 -14.98 -3.83
CA HIS A 17 13.32 -14.27 -5.12
C HIS A 17 12.06 -13.55 -5.64
N ARG A 18 11.06 -13.33 -4.79
CA ARG A 18 9.89 -12.49 -5.10
C ARG A 18 9.83 -11.29 -4.16
N ALA A 19 9.53 -10.11 -4.72
CA ALA A 19 9.18 -8.96 -3.91
C ALA A 19 7.75 -9.14 -3.39
N LEU A 20 7.58 -9.00 -2.09
CA LEU A 20 6.28 -9.04 -1.42
C LEU A 20 6.03 -7.69 -0.77
N LEU A 21 4.79 -7.22 -0.85
CA LEU A 21 4.31 -6.01 -0.20
C LEU A 21 3.41 -6.40 0.97
N GLY A 22 3.63 -5.80 2.13
CA GLY A 22 2.80 -6.01 3.31
C GLY A 22 2.94 -4.88 4.30
N PHE A 23 2.28 -4.99 5.45
CA PHE A 23 2.39 -4.00 6.52
C PHE A 23 2.89 -4.63 7.82
N ILE A 24 3.62 -3.84 8.60
CA ILE A 24 4.21 -4.29 9.85
C ILE A 24 3.11 -4.50 10.90
N VAL A 25 3.04 -5.71 11.44
CA VAL A 25 2.12 -6.04 12.55
C VAL A 25 2.84 -6.23 13.88
N LYS A 26 4.18 -6.33 13.88
CA LYS A 26 4.98 -6.39 15.11
C LYS A 26 6.43 -6.00 14.86
N SER A 27 7.03 -5.27 15.78
CA SER A 27 8.48 -5.04 15.83
C SER A 27 9.13 -5.96 16.86
N MET A 28 10.25 -6.58 16.52
CA MET A 28 11.07 -7.42 17.39
C MET A 28 12.47 -6.81 17.51
N PRO A 29 12.64 -5.78 18.36
CA PRO A 29 13.90 -5.02 18.44
C PRO A 29 15.09 -5.89 18.84
N ASP A 30 14.92 -6.82 19.78
CA ASP A 30 15.98 -7.75 20.22
C ASP A 30 16.51 -8.64 19.09
N LYS A 31 15.68 -8.87 18.06
CA LYS A 31 16.00 -9.70 16.89
C LYS A 31 16.20 -8.87 15.62
N GLN A 32 16.23 -7.53 15.74
CA GLN A 32 16.33 -6.59 14.62
C GLN A 32 15.45 -6.98 13.43
N SER A 33 14.18 -7.33 13.69
CA SER A 33 13.26 -7.84 12.68
C SER A 33 11.84 -7.36 12.90
N TYR A 34 11.06 -7.41 11.82
CA TYR A 34 9.64 -7.10 11.79
C TYR A 34 8.84 -8.35 11.45
N VAL A 35 7.63 -8.45 11.99
CA VAL A 35 6.60 -9.35 11.50
C VAL A 35 5.71 -8.55 10.56
N ILE A 36 5.61 -9.01 9.32
CA ILE A 36 4.89 -8.35 8.24
C ILE A 36 3.72 -9.25 7.83
N PHE A 37 2.51 -8.69 7.77
CA PHE A 37 1.36 -9.37 7.16
C PHE A 37 1.30 -9.01 5.67
N VAL A 38 1.19 -10.02 4.81
CA VAL A 38 1.11 -9.86 3.35
C VAL A 38 -0.33 -10.17 2.90
N PRO A 39 -1.13 -9.15 2.55
CA PRO A 39 -2.55 -9.32 2.22
C PRO A 39 -2.80 -10.29 1.06
N GLU A 40 -1.94 -10.25 0.03
CA GLU A 40 -2.05 -11.11 -1.16
C GLU A 40 -2.06 -12.61 -0.81
N THR A 41 -1.33 -12.99 0.25
CA THR A 41 -1.20 -14.38 0.67
C THR A 41 -1.96 -14.71 1.95
N GLY A 42 -2.42 -13.69 2.69
CA GLY A 42 -2.99 -13.83 4.03
C GLY A 42 -2.00 -14.37 5.08
N LYS A 43 -0.68 -14.28 4.83
CA LYS A 43 0.36 -14.87 5.68
C LYS A 43 1.22 -13.83 6.38
N HIS A 44 1.86 -14.28 7.45
CA HIS A 44 2.84 -13.51 8.21
C HIS A 44 4.26 -13.95 7.85
N TYR A 45 5.16 -12.98 7.71
CA TYR A 45 6.57 -13.19 7.42
C TYR A 45 7.42 -12.48 8.46
N THR A 46 8.50 -13.12 8.88
CA THR A 46 9.54 -12.45 9.67
C THR A 46 10.61 -11.94 8.73
N CYS A 47 10.81 -10.62 8.70
CA CYS A 47 11.78 -9.95 7.84
C CYS A 47 12.80 -9.19 8.70
N PRO A 48 14.12 -9.35 8.44
CA PRO A 48 15.13 -8.51 9.05
C PRO A 48 14.87 -7.02 8.76
N ALA A 49 15.09 -6.16 9.74
CA ALA A 49 14.80 -4.72 9.61
C ALA A 49 15.55 -4.07 8.43
N VAL A 50 16.77 -4.53 8.17
CA VAL A 50 17.62 -4.07 7.05
C VAL A 50 17.09 -4.46 5.66
N MET A 51 16.15 -5.40 5.57
CA MET A 51 15.55 -5.87 4.33
C MET A 51 14.14 -5.31 4.10
N ALA A 52 13.55 -4.66 5.11
CA ALA A 52 12.24 -4.03 4.99
C ALA A 52 12.41 -2.62 4.45
N ILE A 53 11.86 -2.38 3.26
CA ILE A 53 11.93 -1.08 2.58
C ILE A 53 10.55 -0.43 2.70
N PRO A 54 10.41 0.77 3.29
CA PRO A 54 9.14 1.47 3.29
C PRO A 54 8.64 1.68 1.87
N GLU A 55 7.43 1.21 1.59
CA GLU A 55 6.80 1.29 0.28
C GLU A 55 5.30 1.40 0.46
N GLU A 56 4.69 2.44 -0.09
CA GLU A 56 3.23 2.60 -0.04
C GLU A 56 2.55 1.71 -1.09
N PRO A 57 1.38 1.13 -0.77
CA PRO A 57 0.65 0.34 -1.73
C PRO A 57 0.14 1.23 -2.86
N ILE A 58 0.46 0.84 -4.10
CA ILE A 58 -0.12 1.47 -5.28
C ILE A 58 -1.55 0.93 -5.41
N LEU A 59 -2.54 1.74 -5.06
CA LEU A 59 -3.94 1.39 -5.22
C LEU A 59 -4.26 1.27 -6.71
N LYS A 60 -4.86 0.14 -7.11
CA LYS A 60 -5.37 -0.03 -8.46
C LYS A 60 -6.71 0.70 -8.60
N LYS A 61 -7.12 0.94 -9.83
CA LYS A 61 -8.42 1.53 -10.15
C LYS A 61 -9.59 0.78 -9.49
N SER A 62 -9.53 -0.54 -9.43
CA SER A 62 -10.53 -1.38 -8.74
C SER A 62 -10.58 -1.12 -7.24
N ASP A 63 -9.43 -0.86 -6.63
CA ASP A 63 -9.32 -0.64 -5.18
C ASP A 63 -9.90 0.73 -4.83
N VAL A 64 -9.58 1.75 -5.63
CA VAL A 64 -10.17 3.09 -5.50
C VAL A 64 -11.68 3.05 -5.73
N GLN A 65 -12.17 2.30 -6.73
CA GLN A 65 -13.60 2.12 -6.96
C GLN A 65 -14.30 1.48 -5.75
N ALA A 66 -13.73 0.41 -5.19
CA ALA A 66 -14.30 -0.24 -4.01
C ALA A 66 -14.34 0.70 -2.80
N LEU A 67 -13.34 1.58 -2.65
CA LEU A 67 -13.32 2.61 -1.60
C LEU A 67 -14.41 3.67 -1.83
N ILE A 68 -14.64 4.10 -3.08
CA ILE A 68 -15.74 5.02 -3.43
C ILE A 68 -17.08 4.40 -3.05
N ASP A 69 -17.31 3.13 -3.42
CA ASP A 69 -18.55 2.42 -3.13
C ASP A 69 -18.77 2.32 -1.60
N LEU A 70 -17.70 2.02 -0.85
CA LEU A 70 -17.73 1.98 0.62
C LEU A 70 -18.04 3.35 1.24
N SER A 71 -17.45 4.43 0.73
CA SER A 71 -17.73 5.78 1.22
C SER A 71 -19.18 6.19 1.00
N LEU A 72 -19.79 5.79 -0.13
CA LEU A 72 -21.21 5.99 -0.39
C LEU A 72 -22.09 5.20 0.61
N ASP A 73 -21.76 3.94 0.87
CA ASP A 73 -22.47 3.10 1.83
C ASP A 73 -22.42 3.68 3.25
N LEU A 74 -21.27 4.25 3.63
CA LEU A 74 -21.06 4.91 4.93
C LEU A 74 -21.61 6.34 4.98
N LYS A 75 -22.07 6.90 3.85
CA LYS A 75 -22.50 8.30 3.70
C LYS A 75 -21.41 9.30 4.07
N ASP A 76 -20.16 8.96 3.77
CA ASP A 76 -19.00 9.82 3.98
C ASP A 76 -18.72 10.62 2.70
N GLU A 77 -19.35 11.79 2.61
CA GLU A 77 -19.30 12.65 1.42
C GLU A 77 -17.88 13.21 1.17
N ASP A 78 -17.13 13.52 2.23
CA ASP A 78 -15.77 14.06 2.12
C ASP A 78 -14.83 13.03 1.49
N TRP A 79 -14.86 11.79 1.97
CA TRP A 79 -14.06 10.71 1.39
C TRP A 79 -14.51 10.33 -0.02
N PHE A 80 -15.82 10.34 -0.29
CA PHE A 80 -16.33 10.11 -1.63
C PHE A 80 -15.77 11.11 -2.65
N HIS A 81 -15.77 12.41 -2.30
CA HIS A 81 -15.25 13.46 -3.17
C HIS A 81 -13.74 13.33 -3.42
N GLU A 82 -12.97 13.08 -2.36
CA GLU A 82 -11.52 12.89 -2.45
C GLU A 82 -11.16 11.69 -3.33
N LEU A 83 -11.77 10.52 -3.08
CA LEU A 83 -11.50 9.30 -3.83
C LEU A 83 -11.96 9.40 -5.30
N SER A 84 -13.09 10.06 -5.56
CA SER A 84 -13.59 10.30 -6.91
C SER A 84 -12.67 11.22 -7.72
N SER A 85 -12.10 12.24 -7.07
CA SER A 85 -11.11 13.13 -7.68
C SER A 85 -9.84 12.36 -8.10
N GLN A 86 -9.32 11.51 -7.21
CA GLN A 86 -8.17 10.65 -7.51
C GLN A 86 -8.48 9.64 -8.63
N TYR A 87 -9.67 9.06 -8.64
CA TYR A 87 -10.13 8.14 -9.70
C TYR A 87 -10.17 8.80 -11.09
N LEU A 88 -10.61 10.06 -11.17
CA LEU A 88 -10.63 10.85 -12.41
C LEU A 88 -9.21 11.22 -12.87
N GLY A 89 -8.31 11.56 -11.94
CA GLY A 89 -6.89 11.80 -12.24
C GLY A 89 -6.20 10.57 -12.85
N ILE A 90 -6.57 9.37 -12.42
CA ILE A 90 -6.10 8.10 -13.01
C ILE A 90 -6.65 7.89 -14.44
N GLN A 91 -7.82 8.44 -14.79
CA GLN A 91 -8.35 8.38 -16.17
C GLN A 91 -7.66 9.37 -17.12
N GLY A 92 -7.20 10.52 -16.62
CA GLY A 92 -6.60 11.59 -17.41
C GLY A 92 -5.18 11.31 -17.94
N THR A 93 -4.55 10.21 -17.56
CA THR A 93 -3.20 9.84 -18.06
C THR A 93 -3.25 8.97 -19.32
N SER A 94 -4.43 8.70 -19.88
CA SER A 94 -4.56 8.09 -21.20
C SER A 94 -4.78 9.15 -22.27
N THR A 95 -3.74 9.31 -23.10
CA THR A 95 -3.64 9.97 -24.42
C THR A 95 -3.48 11.50 -24.49
N CYS A 96 -2.36 11.94 -25.08
CA CYS A 96 -2.28 12.91 -26.20
C CYS A 96 -0.83 12.95 -26.78
N ASP A 97 -0.32 11.87 -27.37
CA ASP A 97 0.75 12.01 -28.38
C ASP A 97 0.06 12.43 -29.69
N ASN A 98 -0.14 13.73 -29.87
CA ASN A 98 -0.40 14.31 -31.18
C ASN A 98 0.90 14.98 -31.64
N THR A 99 1.71 14.24 -32.39
CA THR A 99 2.76 14.84 -33.21
C THR A 99 2.15 15.27 -34.54
N THR A 100 2.18 16.58 -34.73
CA THR A 100 2.15 17.43 -35.93
C THR A 100 1.95 16.77 -37.30
#